data_AF-A0A6A4JH40-F1
#
_entry.id   AF-A0A6A4JH40-F1
#
_cell.length_a   1.000
_cell.length_b   1.000
_cell.length_c   1.000
_cell.angle_alpha   90.00
_cell.angle_beta   90.00
_cell.angle_gamma   90.00
#
_symmetry.space_group_name_H-M   'P 1'
#
loop_
_entity.id
_entity.type
_entity.pdbx_description
1 polymer ?
#
loop_
_entity_poly.entity_id
_entity_poly.type
_entity_poly.pdbx_seq_one_letter_code
_entity_poly.pdbx_strand_id
1 'polypeptide(L)'
;MKGIVAFHLGAGIHSEKNRSSYKALCYQAAQKAAADLSKGSSALDLVTECTVVLENSPLTNAGIGSNLTTLGTVECDASVMEGSTCAVGAVGSVSGVPNPVLVAKSIALQAKVQASGRVMPCMLVGDGALSFAQDHGISTVDPARLITAQSQRTLRKCRQKLERFSPAPDGVSNKSFVSNES
;
A
#
# COMPACT_ATOMS: atom_id res chain seq x y z
N MET A 1 -19.23 1.36 -23.29
CA MET A 1 -19.06 0.07 -22.57
C MET A 1 -19.73 0.21 -21.20
N LYS A 2 -20.32 -0.85 -20.63
CA LYS A 2 -20.85 -0.84 -19.25
C LYS A 2 -19.92 -1.69 -18.38
N GLY A 3 -19.52 -1.17 -17.23
CA GLY A 3 -18.62 -1.87 -16.30
C GLY A 3 -18.95 -1.49 -14.87
N ILE A 4 -18.58 -2.35 -13.93
CA ILE A 4 -18.73 -2.13 -12.49
C ILE A 4 -17.34 -2.13 -11.89
N VAL A 5 -17.05 -1.14 -11.06
CA VAL A 5 -15.84 -1.08 -10.25
C VAL A 5 -16.25 -1.02 -8.78
N ALA A 6 -15.49 -1.70 -7.93
CA ALA A 6 -15.60 -1.60 -6.49
C ALA A 6 -14.19 -1.38 -5.91
N PHE A 7 -14.10 -0.57 -4.87
CA PHE A 7 -12.88 -0.30 -4.13
C PHE A 7 -13.21 -0.12 -2.65
N HIS A 8 -12.21 -0.31 -1.79
CA HIS A 8 -12.33 -0.13 -0.35
C HIS A 8 -11.12 0.63 0.19
N LEU A 9 -11.30 1.28 1.35
CA LEU A 9 -10.27 2.10 2.03
C LEU A 9 -9.74 1.40 3.29
N GLY A 10 -9.64 0.07 3.23
CA GLY A 10 -9.34 -0.77 4.38
C GLY A 10 -10.51 -0.93 5.37
N ALA A 11 -10.39 -1.96 6.22
CA ALA A 11 -11.31 -2.23 7.32
C ALA A 11 -10.66 -1.82 8.65
N GLY A 12 -11.42 -1.19 9.54
CA GLY A 12 -10.91 -0.72 10.82
C GLY A 12 -11.77 0.38 11.41
N ILE A 13 -11.21 1.11 12.39
CA ILE A 13 -11.91 2.22 13.06
C ILE A 13 -11.80 3.47 12.18
N HIS A 14 -12.86 3.73 11.42
CA HIS A 14 -13.02 4.96 10.65
C HIS A 14 -13.61 6.06 11.54
N SER A 15 -12.75 6.96 12.05
CA SER A 15 -13.21 8.07 12.89
C SER A 15 -14.23 8.95 12.16
N GLU A 16 -15.28 9.39 12.84
CA GLU A 16 -16.31 10.25 12.24
C GLU A 16 -15.72 11.52 11.60
N LYS A 17 -14.69 12.10 12.22
CA LYS A 17 -13.97 13.28 11.72
C LYS A 17 -13.44 13.10 10.30
N ASN A 18 -12.96 11.91 9.94
CA ASN A 18 -12.37 11.63 8.64
C ASN A 18 -13.40 11.06 7.64
N ARG A 19 -14.64 10.80 8.05
CA ARG A 19 -15.66 10.15 7.22
C ARG A 19 -15.93 10.92 5.93
N SER A 20 -16.00 12.25 5.99
CA SER A 20 -16.16 13.10 4.81
C SER A 20 -14.97 12.99 3.85
N SER A 21 -13.75 13.00 4.37
CA SER A 21 -12.52 12.86 3.59
C SER A 21 -12.42 11.49 2.91
N TYR A 22 -12.77 10.40 3.61
CA TYR A 22 -12.82 9.07 3.01
C TYR A 22 -13.87 8.97 1.89
N LYS A 23 -15.07 9.54 2.10
CA LYS A 23 -16.09 9.60 1.05
C LYS A 23 -15.62 10.40 -0.17
N ALA A 24 -14.96 11.53 0.06
CA ALA A 24 -14.42 12.35 -1.03
C ALA A 24 -13.35 11.58 -1.83
N LEU A 25 -12.47 10.84 -1.15
CA LEU A 25 -11.48 9.99 -1.81
C LEU A 25 -12.12 8.86 -2.63
N CYS A 26 -13.13 8.18 -2.08
CA CYS A 26 -13.94 7.21 -2.84
C CYS A 26 -14.55 7.85 -4.10
N TYR A 27 -15.07 9.07 -3.97
CA TYR A 27 -15.66 9.78 -5.11
C TYR A 27 -14.60 10.16 -6.16
N GLN A 28 -13.38 10.51 -5.75
CA GLN A 28 -12.26 10.74 -6.67
C GLN A 28 -11.89 9.46 -7.44
N ALA A 29 -11.78 8.32 -6.74
CA ALA A 29 -11.54 7.02 -7.38
C ALA A 29 -12.68 6.64 -8.35
N ALA A 30 -13.94 6.86 -7.97
CA ALA A 30 -15.10 6.63 -8.83
C ALA A 30 -15.06 7.49 -10.10
N GLN A 31 -14.72 8.78 -9.98
CA GLN A 31 -14.58 9.67 -11.13
C GLN A 31 -13.47 9.23 -12.06
N LYS A 32 -12.32 8.79 -11.51
CA LYS A 32 -11.23 8.25 -12.33
C LYS A 32 -11.69 7.00 -13.08
N ALA A 33 -12.36 6.08 -12.40
CA ALA A 33 -12.92 4.88 -13.03
C ALA A 33 -13.92 5.21 -14.15
N ALA A 34 -14.83 6.16 -13.91
CA ALA A 34 -15.82 6.59 -14.91
C ALA A 34 -15.14 7.18 -16.16
N ALA A 35 -14.12 8.00 -15.97
CA ALA A 35 -13.33 8.56 -17.05
C ALA A 35 -12.62 7.47 -17.87
N ASP A 36 -11.98 6.50 -17.23
CA ASP A 36 -11.25 5.44 -17.92
C ASP A 36 -12.19 4.43 -18.61
N LEU A 37 -13.35 4.12 -18.00
CA LEU A 37 -14.41 3.34 -18.66
C LEU A 37 -14.90 4.03 -19.94
N SER A 38 -15.06 5.35 -19.92
CA SER A 38 -15.50 6.11 -21.09
C SER A 38 -14.50 6.06 -22.25
N LYS A 39 -13.21 5.85 -21.96
CA LYS A 39 -12.12 5.72 -22.93
C LYS A 39 -11.93 4.29 -23.44
N GLY A 40 -12.65 3.31 -22.87
CA GLY A 40 -12.47 1.90 -23.20
C GLY A 40 -11.19 1.29 -22.64
N SER A 41 -10.67 1.82 -21.52
CA SER A 41 -9.52 1.25 -20.81
C SER A 41 -9.77 -0.19 -20.39
N SER A 42 -8.71 -1.00 -20.33
CA SER A 42 -8.78 -2.38 -19.85
C SER A 42 -9.15 -2.45 -18.36
N ALA A 43 -9.63 -3.60 -17.90
CA ALA A 43 -9.91 -3.82 -16.48
C ALA A 43 -8.65 -3.61 -15.62
N LEU A 44 -7.50 -4.14 -16.05
CA LEU A 44 -6.22 -3.93 -15.39
C LEU A 44 -5.82 -2.45 -15.30
N ASP A 45 -5.95 -1.70 -16.40
CA ASP A 45 -5.65 -0.26 -16.39
C ASP A 45 -6.55 0.46 -15.39
N LEU A 46 -7.85 0.21 -15.46
CA LEU A 46 -8.85 0.85 -14.62
C LEU A 46 -8.58 0.61 -13.13
N VAL A 47 -8.38 -0.64 -12.70
CA VAL A 47 -8.14 -0.94 -11.27
C VAL A 47 -6.81 -0.39 -10.78
N THR A 48 -5.79 -0.36 -11.65
CA THR A 48 -4.48 0.20 -11.33
C THR A 48 -4.58 1.70 -11.12
N GLU A 49 -5.23 2.43 -12.05
CA GLU A 49 -5.37 3.88 -11.96
C GLU A 49 -6.25 4.30 -10.77
N CYS A 50 -7.28 3.51 -10.43
CA CYS A 50 -8.06 3.73 -9.21
C CYS A 50 -7.20 3.52 -7.96
N THR A 51 -6.37 2.48 -7.93
CA THR A 51 -5.46 2.22 -6.82
C THR A 51 -4.42 3.34 -6.67
N VAL A 52 -3.90 3.88 -7.77
CA VAL A 52 -3.01 5.06 -7.75
C VAL A 52 -3.66 6.26 -7.06
N VAL A 53 -4.96 6.51 -7.29
CA VAL A 53 -5.69 7.57 -6.56
C VAL A 53 -5.68 7.32 -5.05
N LEU A 54 -5.84 6.06 -4.62
CA LEU A 54 -5.83 5.69 -3.20
C LEU A 54 -4.43 5.79 -2.58
N GLU A 55 -3.40 5.27 -3.27
CA GLU A 55 -1.99 5.30 -2.85
C GLU A 55 -1.42 6.73 -2.77
N ASN A 56 -1.93 7.65 -3.60
CA ASN A 56 -1.51 9.05 -3.53
C ASN A 56 -2.16 9.81 -2.37
N SER A 57 -3.11 9.19 -1.66
CA SER A 57 -3.79 9.84 -0.54
C SER A 57 -3.17 9.49 0.79
N PRO A 58 -2.75 10.49 1.61
CA PRO A 58 -2.19 10.26 2.94
C PRO A 58 -3.22 9.71 3.95
N LEU A 59 -4.49 9.56 3.53
CA LEU A 59 -5.57 9.00 4.33
C LEU A 59 -5.56 7.47 4.37
N THR A 60 -4.89 6.83 3.42
CA THR A 60 -4.84 5.37 3.30
C THR A 60 -3.53 4.81 3.84
N ASN A 61 -3.54 3.53 4.18
CA ASN A 61 -2.35 2.78 4.54
C ASN A 61 -1.80 2.06 3.29
N ALA A 62 -1.49 2.84 2.25
CA ALA A 62 -0.91 2.36 1.00
C ALA A 62 -0.15 3.51 0.33
N GLY A 63 0.97 3.22 -0.34
CA GLY A 63 1.79 4.25 -0.99
C GLY A 63 2.19 5.39 -0.05
N ILE A 64 1.72 6.60 -0.33
CA ILE A 64 1.91 7.78 0.53
C ILE A 64 0.95 7.70 1.71
N GLY A 65 1.48 7.70 2.93
CA GLY A 65 0.66 7.60 4.15
C GLY A 65 0.61 6.21 4.77
N SER A 66 1.30 5.23 4.15
CA SER A 66 1.58 3.93 4.75
C SER A 66 2.11 4.03 6.18
N ASN A 67 1.77 3.00 6.96
CA ASN A 67 2.32 2.77 8.28
C ASN A 67 3.83 2.66 8.20
N LEU A 68 4.47 3.07 9.29
CA LEU A 68 5.91 2.98 9.41
C LEU A 68 6.30 1.64 10.02
N THR A 69 7.42 1.10 9.55
CA THR A 69 8.10 -0.04 10.15
C THR A 69 8.57 0.29 11.58
N THR A 70 9.07 -0.70 12.30
CA THR A 70 9.70 -0.49 13.62
C THR A 70 10.88 0.49 13.55
N LEU A 71 11.56 0.54 12.39
CA LEU A 71 12.68 1.46 12.10
C LEU A 71 12.20 2.86 11.68
N GLY A 72 10.91 3.06 11.45
CA GLY A 72 10.36 4.35 11.06
C GLY A 72 10.39 4.63 9.55
N THR A 73 10.63 3.61 8.73
CA THR A 73 10.63 3.68 7.27
C THR A 73 9.27 3.24 6.69
N VAL A 74 9.05 3.52 5.40
CA VAL A 74 7.90 2.99 4.65
C VAL A 74 8.35 1.83 3.79
N GLU A 75 7.63 0.71 3.89
CA GLU A 75 7.76 -0.47 3.04
C GLU A 75 6.34 -0.88 2.63
N CYS A 76 6.12 -1.02 1.33
CA CYS A 76 4.81 -1.28 0.76
C CYS A 76 4.75 -2.66 0.08
N ASP A 77 3.55 -3.23 0.07
CA ASP A 77 3.20 -4.41 -0.71
C ASP A 77 2.07 -4.06 -1.68
N ALA A 78 2.09 -4.61 -2.89
CA ALA A 78 0.99 -4.49 -3.84
C ALA A 78 0.98 -5.65 -4.83
N SER A 79 -0.19 -5.97 -5.35
CA SER A 79 -0.35 -7.01 -6.37
C SER A 79 -1.51 -6.70 -7.29
N VAL A 80 -1.42 -7.19 -8.53
CA VAL A 80 -2.51 -7.15 -9.51
C VAL A 80 -2.61 -8.48 -10.25
N MET A 81 -3.80 -8.74 -10.78
CA MET A 81 -4.08 -9.92 -11.62
C MET A 81 -4.96 -9.51 -12.80
N GLU A 82 -4.58 -9.96 -13.99
CA GLU A 82 -5.40 -9.82 -15.20
C GLU A 82 -6.16 -11.12 -15.46
N GLY A 83 -7.48 -11.09 -15.29
CA GLY A 83 -8.32 -12.29 -15.33
C GLY A 83 -8.39 -12.98 -16.69
N SER A 84 -8.21 -12.23 -17.79
CA SER A 84 -8.27 -12.81 -19.14
C SER A 84 -7.04 -13.66 -19.50
N THR A 85 -5.88 -13.36 -18.91
CA THR A 85 -4.59 -14.00 -19.22
C THR A 85 -4.02 -14.79 -18.05
N CYS A 86 -4.65 -14.68 -16.87
CA CYS A 86 -4.11 -15.15 -15.59
C CYS A 86 -2.73 -14.56 -15.25
N ALA A 87 -2.34 -13.45 -15.89
CA ALA A 87 -1.09 -12.78 -15.57
C ALA A 87 -1.17 -12.14 -14.18
N VAL A 88 -0.12 -12.32 -13.39
CA VAL A 88 0.00 -11.80 -12.02
C VAL A 88 1.29 -11.04 -11.90
N GLY A 89 1.25 -9.94 -11.17
CA GLY A 89 2.44 -9.21 -10.77
C GLY A 89 2.30 -8.70 -9.35
N ALA A 90 3.38 -8.77 -8.57
CA ALA A 90 3.39 -8.39 -7.18
C ALA A 90 4.73 -7.77 -6.77
N VAL A 91 4.66 -6.90 -5.78
CA VAL A 91 5.82 -6.36 -5.07
C VAL A 91 5.63 -6.52 -3.56
N GLY A 92 6.73 -6.70 -2.84
CA GLY A 92 6.70 -6.76 -1.38
C GLY A 92 7.88 -6.02 -0.73
N SER A 93 7.65 -5.44 0.45
CA SER A 93 8.64 -4.67 1.20
C SER A 93 9.36 -3.62 0.34
N VAL A 94 8.67 -3.02 -0.64
CA VAL A 94 9.28 -2.04 -1.54
C VAL A 94 9.27 -0.66 -0.90
N SER A 95 10.42 0.00 -0.86
CA SER A 95 10.57 1.38 -0.39
C SER A 95 10.85 2.33 -1.54
N GLY A 96 10.60 3.63 -1.36
CA GLY A 96 10.90 4.66 -2.37
C GLY A 96 10.00 4.63 -3.62
N VAL A 97 8.93 3.85 -3.64
CA VAL A 97 7.96 3.78 -4.74
C VAL A 97 6.62 4.35 -4.26
N PRO A 98 6.18 5.54 -4.73
CA PRO A 98 4.90 6.13 -4.33
C PRO A 98 3.68 5.31 -4.73
N ASN A 99 3.77 4.60 -5.87
CA ASN A 99 2.69 3.80 -6.42
C ASN A 99 3.12 2.34 -6.67
N PRO A 100 3.25 1.51 -5.63
CA PRO A 100 3.62 0.10 -5.74
C PRO A 100 2.76 -0.70 -6.73
N VAL A 101 1.46 -0.37 -6.88
CA VAL A 101 0.56 -1.02 -7.85
C VAL A 101 1.05 -0.89 -9.31
N LEU A 102 1.74 0.21 -9.66
CA LEU A 102 2.29 0.40 -11.00
C LEU A 102 3.44 -0.58 -11.29
N VAL A 103 4.25 -0.88 -10.28
CA VAL A 103 5.32 -1.87 -10.39
C VAL A 103 4.72 -3.27 -10.54
N ALA A 104 3.72 -3.61 -9.71
CA ALA A 104 2.97 -4.86 -9.82
C ALA A 104 2.35 -5.02 -11.22
N LYS A 105 1.70 -3.98 -11.77
CA LYS A 105 1.18 -3.99 -13.14
C LYS A 105 2.26 -4.22 -14.19
N SER A 106 3.40 -3.55 -14.07
CA SER A 106 4.51 -3.72 -15.00
C SER A 106 5.03 -5.16 -14.99
N ILE A 107 5.16 -5.79 -13.82
CA ILE A 107 5.52 -7.21 -13.68
C ILE A 107 4.48 -8.11 -14.38
N ALA A 108 3.18 -7.87 -14.15
CA ALA A 108 2.11 -8.66 -14.75
C ALA A 108 2.12 -8.57 -16.30
N LEU A 109 2.32 -7.39 -16.87
CA LEU A 109 2.37 -7.19 -18.32
C LEU A 109 3.61 -7.84 -18.99
N GLN A 110 4.66 -8.04 -18.21
CA GLN A 110 5.90 -8.67 -18.65
C GLN A 110 5.96 -10.18 -18.36
N ALA A 111 4.91 -10.77 -17.78
CA ALA A 111 4.81 -12.20 -17.51
C ALA A 111 4.76 -13.01 -18.82
N LYS A 112 5.94 -13.21 -19.43
CA LYS A 112 6.16 -13.94 -20.67
C LYS A 112 7.40 -14.81 -20.54
N VAL A 113 7.44 -15.87 -21.34
CA VAL A 113 8.66 -16.66 -21.53
C VAL A 113 9.63 -15.82 -22.34
N GLN A 114 10.82 -15.55 -21.79
CA GLN A 114 11.87 -14.83 -22.49
C GLN A 114 12.42 -15.66 -23.65
N ALA A 115 13.10 -15.03 -24.60
CA ALA A 115 13.81 -15.75 -25.68
C ALA A 115 14.82 -16.78 -25.14
N SER A 116 15.31 -16.58 -23.90
CA SER A 116 16.19 -17.53 -23.20
C SER A 116 15.46 -18.74 -22.60
N GLY A 117 14.15 -18.91 -22.82
CA GLY A 117 13.33 -19.96 -22.21
C GLY A 117 13.03 -19.77 -20.72
N ARG A 118 13.46 -18.65 -20.11
CA ARG A 118 13.21 -18.36 -18.68
C ARG A 118 11.83 -17.73 -18.50
N VAL A 119 11.14 -18.17 -17.45
CA VAL A 119 9.89 -17.55 -17.00
C VAL A 119 10.25 -16.35 -16.12
N MET A 120 9.70 -15.18 -16.45
CA MET A 120 9.84 -13.98 -15.61
C MET A 120 9.19 -14.21 -14.24
N PRO A 121 9.81 -13.72 -13.14
CA PRO A 121 9.19 -13.80 -11.82
C PRO A 121 7.90 -12.96 -11.78
N CYS A 122 6.85 -13.48 -11.14
CA CYS A 122 5.62 -12.75 -10.90
C CYS A 122 5.65 -11.88 -9.63
N MET A 123 6.72 -11.96 -8.84
CA MET A 123 6.89 -11.19 -7.61
C MET A 123 8.34 -10.73 -7.45
N LEU A 124 8.52 -9.47 -7.09
CA LEU A 124 9.81 -8.88 -6.69
C LEU A 124 9.70 -8.28 -5.30
N VAL A 125 10.80 -8.20 -4.55
CA VAL A 125 10.78 -7.64 -3.20
C VAL A 125 11.95 -6.71 -2.93
N GLY A 126 11.79 -5.80 -1.97
CA GLY A 126 12.83 -4.90 -1.49
C GLY A 126 13.53 -4.12 -2.60
N ASP A 127 14.86 -4.08 -2.53
CA ASP A 127 15.69 -3.35 -3.49
C ASP A 127 15.57 -3.88 -4.93
N GLY A 128 15.23 -5.17 -5.10
CA GLY A 128 14.99 -5.74 -6.43
C GLY A 128 13.74 -5.16 -7.09
N ALA A 129 12.68 -4.92 -6.32
CA ALA A 129 11.48 -4.24 -6.80
C ALA A 129 11.74 -2.75 -7.10
N LEU A 130 12.54 -2.07 -6.26
CA LEU A 130 12.93 -0.69 -6.49
C LEU A 130 13.77 -0.52 -7.76
N SER A 131 14.79 -1.37 -7.94
CA SER A 131 15.64 -1.37 -9.14
C SER A 131 14.81 -1.62 -10.39
N PHE A 132 13.91 -2.60 -10.33
CA PHE A 132 12.97 -2.84 -11.43
C PHE A 132 12.09 -1.62 -11.73
N ALA A 133 11.59 -0.91 -10.71
CA ALA A 133 10.81 0.30 -10.92
C ALA A 133 11.62 1.36 -11.69
N GLN A 134 12.89 1.57 -11.31
CA GLN A 134 13.80 2.51 -11.98
C GLN A 134 14.07 2.12 -13.43
N ASP A 135 14.41 0.85 -13.68
CA ASP A 135 14.69 0.32 -15.01
C ASP A 135 13.50 0.44 -15.98
N HIS A 136 12.28 0.44 -15.45
CA HIS A 136 11.04 0.55 -16.22
C HIS A 136 10.46 1.97 -16.25
N GLY A 137 11.21 2.97 -15.77
CA GLY A 137 10.79 4.37 -15.79
C GLY A 137 9.59 4.67 -14.89
N ILE A 138 9.33 3.82 -13.88
CA ILE A 138 8.30 4.05 -12.88
C ILE A 138 8.85 5.05 -11.85
N SER A 139 8.02 6.02 -11.45
CA SER A 139 8.42 7.08 -10.52
C SER A 139 8.94 6.50 -9.20
N THR A 140 10.14 6.95 -8.80
CA THR A 140 10.75 6.66 -7.52
C THR A 140 11.10 7.96 -6.80
N VAL A 141 11.12 7.91 -5.47
CA VAL A 141 11.39 9.06 -4.61
C VAL A 141 12.29 8.63 -3.46
N ASP A 142 12.90 9.62 -2.80
CA ASP A 142 13.46 9.41 -1.47
C ASP A 142 12.37 8.78 -0.56
N PRO A 143 12.60 7.62 0.07
CA PRO A 143 11.67 6.98 0.99
C PRO A 143 11.08 7.91 2.05
N ALA A 144 11.83 8.92 2.50
CA ALA A 144 11.34 9.90 3.47
C ALA A 144 10.14 10.70 2.97
N ARG A 145 9.96 10.85 1.64
CA ARG A 145 8.81 11.55 1.04
C ARG A 145 7.49 10.77 1.14
N LEU A 146 7.54 9.47 1.42
CA LEU A 146 6.35 8.64 1.66
C LEU A 146 5.80 8.81 3.09
N ILE A 147 6.63 9.33 4.00
CA ILE A 147 6.30 9.49 5.42
C ILE A 147 5.42 10.72 5.63
N THR A 148 4.28 10.52 6.29
CA THR A 148 3.36 11.60 6.66
C THR A 148 3.39 11.91 8.15
N ALA A 149 3.02 13.12 8.54
CA ALA A 149 2.87 13.47 9.96
C ALA A 149 1.88 12.54 10.71
N GLN A 150 0.88 11.99 9.99
CA GLN A 150 -0.05 11.01 10.54
C GLN A 150 0.64 9.67 10.83
N SER A 151 1.37 9.11 9.85
CA SER A 151 2.10 7.85 10.02
C SER A 151 3.10 7.91 11.19
N GLN A 152 3.82 9.03 11.32
CA GLN A 152 4.74 9.27 12.44
C GLN A 152 4.01 9.32 13.79
N ARG A 153 2.85 9.98 13.86
CA ARG A 153 2.03 10.00 15.09
C ARG A 153 1.55 8.60 15.47
N THR A 154 1.14 7.80 14.49
CA THR A 154 0.73 6.40 14.72
C THR A 154 1.88 5.58 15.28
N LEU A 155 3.07 5.63 14.66
CA LEU A 155 4.25 4.91 15.15
C LEU A 155 4.60 5.30 16.59
N ARG A 156 4.60 6.60 16.92
CA ARG A 156 4.85 7.07 18.31
C ARG A 156 3.87 6.47 19.31
N LYS A 157 2.57 6.44 18.97
CA LYS A 157 1.55 5.82 19.83
C LYS A 157 1.77 4.31 19.97
N CYS A 158 2.15 3.62 18.90
CA CYS A 158 2.45 2.19 18.94
C CYS A 158 3.67 1.90 19.83
N ARG A 159 4.75 2.67 19.71
CA ARG A 159 5.95 2.55 20.57
C ARG A 159 5.63 2.75 22.05
N GLN A 160 4.87 3.79 22.39
CA GLN A 160 4.44 4.03 23.77
C GLN A 160 3.59 2.89 24.34
N LYS A 161 2.75 2.26 23.51
CA LYS A 161 1.99 1.07 23.94
C LYS A 161 2.94 -0.11 24.17
N LEU A 162 3.86 -0.37 23.24
CA LEU A 162 4.84 -1.46 23.40
C LEU A 162 5.64 -1.31 24.69
N GLU A 163 6.17 -0.13 25.00
CA GLU A 163 6.91 0.12 26.24
C GLU A 163 6.09 -0.16 27.51
N ARG A 164 4.78 0.09 27.49
CA ARG A 164 3.88 -0.20 28.62
C ARG A 164 3.62 -1.69 28.82
N PHE A 165 3.73 -2.49 27.76
CA PHE A 165 3.42 -3.92 27.76
C PHE A 165 4.66 -4.81 27.56
N SER A 166 5.84 -4.22 27.37
CA SER A 166 7.10 -4.95 27.34
C SER A 166 7.31 -5.59 28.71
N PRO A 167 7.50 -6.92 28.78
CA PRO A 167 7.92 -7.54 30.03
C PRO A 167 9.21 -6.87 30.49
N ALA A 168 9.33 -6.64 31.81
CA ALA A 168 10.59 -6.18 32.37
C ALA A 168 11.70 -7.14 31.92
N PRO A 169 12.90 -6.64 31.57
CA PRO A 169 14.03 -7.52 31.26
C PRO A 169 14.20 -8.51 32.42
N ASP A 170 14.39 -9.79 32.07
CA ASP A 170 14.41 -10.91 33.01
C ASP A 170 15.20 -10.56 34.28
N GLY A 171 14.47 -10.34 35.39
CA GLY A 171 15.08 -9.98 36.67
C GLY A 171 14.33 -9.00 37.58
N VAL A 172 13.23 -8.37 37.15
CA VAL A 172 12.44 -7.48 38.03
C VAL A 172 10.96 -7.89 38.06
N SER A 173 10.51 -8.38 39.21
CA SER A 173 9.09 -8.68 39.45
C SER A 173 8.28 -7.39 39.43
N ASN A 174 7.30 -7.30 38.53
CA ASN A 174 6.32 -6.20 38.58
C ASN A 174 5.44 -6.39 39.82
N LYS A 175 5.66 -5.53 40.83
CA LYS A 175 4.79 -5.42 41.99
C LYS A 175 3.42 -4.89 41.60
N SER A 176 2.40 -5.61 42.08
CA SER A 176 1.05 -5.18 42.43
C SER A 176 0.22 -4.47 41.35
N PHE A 177 -0.55 -5.30 40.65
CA PHE A 177 -1.91 -5.00 40.23
C PHE A 177 -2.68 -4.39 41.42
N VAL A 178 -3.07 -3.12 41.34
CA VAL A 178 -4.06 -2.54 42.27
C VAL A 178 -5.36 -2.43 41.48
N SER A 179 -6.26 -3.37 41.75
CA SER A 179 -7.68 -3.28 41.44
C SER A 179 -8.30 -2.17 42.27
N ASN A 180 -8.87 -1.16 41.63
CA ASN A 180 -9.90 -0.33 42.25
C ASN A 180 -11.16 -0.43 41.38
N GLU A 181 -12.05 -1.33 41.78
CA GLU A 181 -13.49 -1.16 41.60
C GLU A 181 -13.99 -0.20 42.69
N SER A 182 -14.71 0.83 42.27
CA SER A 182 -15.85 1.46 42.98
C SER A 182 -16.46 2.52 42.09
#